data_AF-A0A4R8TRE3-F1
#
_entry.id   AF-A0A4R8TRE3-F1
#
_cell.length_a   1.000
_cell.length_b   1.000
_cell.length_c   1.000
_cell.angle_alpha   90.00
_cell.angle_beta   90.00
_cell.angle_gamma   90.00
#
_symmetry.space_group_name_H-M   'P 1'
#
loop_
_entity.id
_entity.type
_entity.pdbx_description
1 polymer ?
#
loop_
_entity_poly.entity_id
_entity_poly.type
_entity_poly.pdbx_seq_one_letter_code
_entity_poly.pdbx_strand_id
1 'polypeptide(L)'
;MGKHMGRKVKFAKHLDHMAKYSAIEEADADDELDSLDGIEVDREDGNSPRFPDEWNRDRVLWDQRLRKMQRVAWIQGMVIAVLMAYVVVLQFHLFWPKYEAVPLGVDPSGFVPPEIGQPVRWMKYDDESDPHYFKPDVFDSLDKVQAAATEFKMMHNASNVRINGKYTTYMDFNDKKQPLPAYVTRKGSELYSIRAFHQMHCVSIIFEDIGYRVLNKTSKWATGHVIHCLNTVRSAITCLADATPISYVNGMGVGHTTDDQQSHCRDFFALREWAHDPVRAVQWVNVAPDDEKDRI
;
A
#
# COMPACT_ATOMS: atom_id res chain seq x y z
N MET A 1 47.45 -8.48 9.59
CA MET A 1 46.75 -8.34 10.89
C MET A 1 45.33 -7.90 10.57
N GLY A 2 44.30 -8.67 10.93
CA GLY A 2 42.89 -8.33 10.66
C GLY A 2 42.02 -9.56 10.38
N LYS A 3 41.70 -10.37 11.40
CA LYS A 3 40.70 -11.44 11.32
C LYS A 3 39.32 -10.81 11.56
N HIS A 4 38.45 -10.78 10.55
CA HIS A 4 37.04 -10.48 10.74
C HIS A 4 36.35 -11.65 11.45
N MET A 5 35.74 -11.36 12.59
CA MET A 5 35.11 -12.32 13.48
C MET A 5 33.62 -12.37 13.14
N GLY A 6 33.19 -13.39 12.41
CA GLY A 6 31.77 -13.67 12.18
C GLY A 6 31.07 -13.95 13.52
N ARG A 7 30.00 -13.21 13.82
CA ARG A 7 29.15 -13.47 14.99
C ARG A 7 28.42 -14.81 14.78
N LYS A 8 28.75 -15.81 15.59
CA LYS A 8 27.94 -17.02 15.73
C LYS A 8 26.65 -16.68 16.48
N VAL A 9 25.52 -16.74 15.78
CA VAL A 9 24.19 -16.74 16.39
C VAL A 9 23.98 -18.10 17.07
N LYS A 10 23.62 -18.11 18.35
CA LYS A 10 23.30 -19.33 19.08
C LYS A 10 21.83 -19.66 18.90
N PHE A 11 21.53 -20.83 18.36
CA PHE A 11 20.19 -21.40 18.30
C PHE A 11 19.73 -21.83 19.71
N ALA A 12 18.54 -21.40 20.13
CA ALA A 12 17.94 -21.85 21.38
C ALA A 12 17.44 -23.29 21.24
N LYS A 13 17.79 -24.15 22.21
CA LYS A 13 17.34 -25.54 22.30
C LYS A 13 16.12 -25.64 23.23
N HIS A 14 14.96 -25.21 22.77
CA HIS A 14 13.67 -25.78 23.16
C HIS A 14 12.57 -25.17 22.29
N LEU A 15 12.04 -25.93 21.33
CA LEU A 15 10.93 -25.50 20.50
C LEU A 15 9.95 -26.67 20.42
N ASP A 16 8.85 -26.54 21.16
CA ASP A 16 7.70 -27.40 20.97
C ASP A 16 7.01 -26.99 19.66
N HIS A 17 6.77 -27.99 18.82
CA HIS A 17 6.03 -28.01 17.54
C HIS A 17 5.60 -26.67 16.89
N MET A 18 6.53 -25.87 16.39
CA MET A 18 6.26 -24.86 15.35
C MET A 18 6.55 -25.41 13.95
N ALA A 19 5.77 -24.94 12.95
CA ALA A 19 5.95 -25.32 11.55
C ALA A 19 7.38 -24.99 11.08
N LYS A 20 8.08 -25.99 10.51
CA LYS A 20 9.45 -25.83 10.00
C LYS A 20 9.41 -25.26 8.60
N TYR A 21 9.94 -24.07 8.41
CA TYR A 21 10.24 -23.50 7.09
C TYR A 21 11.75 -23.55 6.85
N SER A 22 12.18 -24.10 5.72
CA SER A 22 13.58 -24.09 5.27
C SER A 22 13.68 -23.28 3.99
N ALA A 23 14.47 -22.20 3.99
CA ALA A 23 14.83 -21.49 2.78
C ALA A 23 15.71 -22.40 1.90
N ILE A 24 15.47 -22.40 0.59
CA ILE A 24 16.35 -23.03 -0.40
C ILE A 24 17.42 -22.00 -0.77
N GLU A 25 18.68 -22.43 -0.79
CA GLU A 25 19.94 -21.67 -0.82
C GLU A 25 19.96 -20.39 -1.69
N GLU A 26 20.51 -19.31 -1.13
CA GLU A 26 20.80 -18.04 -1.81
C GLU A 26 22.11 -18.17 -2.62
N ALA A 27 22.07 -17.72 -3.88
CA ALA A 27 23.22 -17.71 -4.77
C ALA A 27 23.90 -16.33 -4.76
N ASP A 28 25.20 -16.31 -4.46
CA ASP A 28 26.04 -15.11 -4.50
C ASP A 28 26.31 -14.69 -5.97
N ALA A 29 26.11 -13.40 -6.27
CA ALA A 29 26.48 -12.80 -7.55
C ALA A 29 27.52 -11.70 -7.30
N ASP A 30 28.72 -11.88 -7.85
CA ASP A 30 29.84 -10.94 -7.75
C ASP A 30 29.75 -9.85 -8.84
N ASP A 31 29.98 -8.60 -8.43
CA ASP A 31 30.05 -7.39 -9.26
C ASP A 31 31.44 -7.21 -9.91
N GLU A 32 31.48 -6.77 -11.18
CA GLU A 32 32.69 -6.28 -11.86
C GLU A 32 32.39 -4.88 -12.45
N LEU A 33 33.22 -3.88 -12.12
CA LEU A 33 33.07 -2.47 -12.49
C LEU A 33 34.36 -1.98 -13.13
N ASP A 34 34.29 -1.60 -14.41
CA ASP A 34 35.44 -1.13 -15.19
C ASP A 34 35.49 0.40 -15.33
N SER A 35 36.72 0.90 -15.41
CA SER A 35 37.13 2.32 -15.34
C SER A 35 37.27 2.96 -16.74
N LEU A 36 37.05 4.27 -16.90
CA LEU A 36 37.54 5.01 -18.08
C LEU A 36 38.10 6.40 -17.73
N ASP A 37 39.20 6.69 -18.43
CA ASP A 37 40.24 7.71 -18.24
C ASP A 37 39.97 9.01 -19.01
N GLY A 38 40.67 10.10 -18.63
CA GLY A 38 40.47 11.47 -19.10
C GLY A 38 41.19 11.84 -20.41
N ILE A 39 40.80 12.99 -20.99
CA ILE A 39 41.40 13.60 -22.19
C ILE A 39 41.91 15.02 -21.84
N GLU A 40 43.18 15.28 -22.16
CA GLU A 40 43.85 16.58 -22.10
C GLU A 40 43.67 17.39 -23.41
N VAL A 41 43.70 18.72 -23.31
CA VAL A 41 43.51 19.67 -24.41
C VAL A 41 44.80 20.44 -24.66
N ASP A 42 45.35 20.36 -25.87
CA ASP A 42 46.49 21.14 -26.34
C ASP A 42 46.10 22.59 -26.70
N ARG A 43 47.02 23.51 -26.42
CA ARG A 43 46.93 24.94 -26.71
C ARG A 43 48.22 25.38 -27.41
N GLU A 44 48.12 25.83 -28.66
CA GLU A 44 49.23 26.49 -29.38
C GLU A 44 49.07 28.02 -29.37
N ASP A 45 50.14 28.69 -28.95
CA ASP A 45 50.34 30.15 -29.02
C ASP A 45 51.14 30.50 -30.29
N GLY A 46 50.72 31.56 -31.00
CA GLY A 46 51.45 32.15 -32.13
C GLY A 46 51.49 33.67 -32.03
N ASN A 47 52.68 34.26 -32.19
CA ASN A 47 53.03 35.61 -31.77
C ASN A 47 53.37 36.56 -32.96
N SER A 48 52.84 37.80 -32.90
CA SER A 48 53.33 39.10 -33.48
C SER A 48 53.45 39.30 -35.02
N PRO A 49 53.48 40.55 -35.58
CA PRO A 49 53.86 41.85 -34.97
C PRO A 49 52.94 43.09 -35.22
N ARG A 50 53.18 44.17 -34.47
CA ARG A 50 52.53 45.50 -34.53
C ARG A 50 53.47 46.59 -35.07
N PHE A 51 52.90 47.59 -35.75
CA PHE A 51 53.38 48.99 -35.80
C PHE A 51 52.19 49.99 -35.75
N PRO A 52 52.38 51.27 -35.34
CA PRO A 52 51.31 52.11 -34.78
C PRO A 52 50.75 53.17 -35.75
N ASP A 53 49.44 53.38 -35.71
CA ASP A 53 48.75 54.55 -36.23
C ASP A 53 47.69 55.02 -35.20
N GLU A 54 47.67 56.30 -34.85
CA GLU A 54 46.71 56.84 -33.88
C GLU A 54 45.25 56.68 -34.32
N TRP A 55 45.01 56.43 -35.62
CA TRP A 55 43.71 56.07 -36.20
C TRP A 55 43.17 54.70 -35.71
N ASN A 56 44.03 53.79 -35.22
CA ASN A 56 43.64 52.51 -34.66
C ASN A 56 43.14 52.61 -33.21
N ARG A 57 43.48 53.65 -32.44
CA ARG A 57 43.07 53.71 -31.02
C ARG A 57 41.57 53.92 -30.87
N ASP A 58 41.00 54.84 -31.64
CA ASP A 58 39.56 55.10 -31.61
C ASP A 58 38.77 53.92 -32.17
N ARG A 59 39.28 53.26 -33.23
CA ARG A 59 38.65 52.06 -33.78
C ARG A 59 38.72 50.88 -32.81
N VAL A 60 39.84 50.67 -32.13
CA VAL A 60 40.00 49.62 -31.10
C VAL A 60 39.12 49.90 -29.88
N LEU A 61 38.98 51.16 -29.46
CA LEU A 61 38.06 51.57 -28.39
C LEU A 61 36.60 51.33 -28.80
N TRP A 62 36.24 51.68 -30.03
CA TRP A 62 34.92 51.40 -30.61
C TRP A 62 34.65 49.89 -30.69
N ASP A 63 35.60 49.08 -31.18
CA ASP A 63 35.47 47.62 -31.25
C ASP A 63 35.42 46.96 -29.87
N GLN A 64 36.13 47.50 -28.87
CA GLN A 64 36.03 47.04 -27.49
C GLN A 64 34.66 47.36 -26.89
N ARG A 65 34.11 48.56 -27.13
CA ARG A 65 32.76 48.94 -26.72
C ARG A 65 31.71 48.08 -27.43
N LEU A 66 31.85 47.85 -28.73
CA LEU A 66 30.96 47.02 -29.53
C LEU A 66 30.95 45.57 -29.03
N ARG A 67 32.12 44.98 -28.79
CA ARG A 67 32.25 43.63 -28.21
C ARG A 67 31.67 43.55 -26.81
N LYS A 68 31.84 44.59 -25.98
CA LYS A 68 31.23 44.65 -24.64
C LYS A 68 29.70 44.72 -24.73
N MET A 69 29.15 45.54 -25.63
CA MET A 69 27.70 45.62 -25.88
C MET A 69 27.15 44.31 -26.45
N GLN A 70 27.85 43.68 -27.39
CA GLN A 70 27.49 42.38 -27.93
C GLN A 70 27.51 41.30 -26.86
N ARG A 71 28.52 41.26 -25.98
CA ARG A 71 28.56 40.32 -24.84
C ARG A 71 27.38 40.53 -23.89
N VAL A 72 27.06 41.78 -23.56
CA VAL A 72 25.91 42.10 -22.70
C VAL A 72 24.60 41.68 -23.37
N ALA A 73 24.42 41.96 -24.66
CA ALA A 73 23.24 41.54 -25.41
C ALA A 73 23.12 40.01 -25.52
N TRP A 74 24.24 39.29 -25.70
CA TRP A 74 24.28 37.83 -25.67
C TRP A 74 23.91 37.26 -24.31
N ILE A 75 24.44 37.83 -23.22
CA ILE A 75 24.10 37.41 -21.86
C ILE A 75 22.61 37.67 -21.60
N GLN A 76 22.08 38.84 -21.98
CA GLN A 76 20.66 39.15 -21.84
C GLN A 76 19.79 38.21 -22.67
N GLY A 77 20.19 37.90 -23.91
CA GLY A 77 19.49 36.93 -24.76
C GLY A 77 19.45 35.53 -24.14
N MET A 78 20.57 35.06 -23.58
CA MET A 78 20.62 33.78 -22.87
C MET A 78 19.72 33.76 -21.63
N VAL A 79 19.72 34.84 -20.84
CA VAL A 79 18.83 34.95 -19.67
C VAL A 79 17.36 34.93 -20.09
N ILE A 80 16.99 35.67 -21.14
CA ILE A 80 15.61 35.66 -21.67
C ILE A 80 15.23 34.26 -22.18
N ALA A 81 16.13 33.57 -22.89
CA ALA A 81 15.87 32.21 -23.37
C ALA A 81 15.66 31.22 -22.21
N VAL A 82 16.45 31.31 -21.14
CA VAL A 82 16.30 30.50 -19.93
C VAL A 82 14.97 30.80 -19.24
N LEU A 83 14.58 32.08 -19.12
CA LEU A 83 13.30 32.46 -18.52
C LEU A 83 12.11 31.97 -19.36
N MET A 84 12.18 32.06 -20.68
CA MET A 84 11.16 31.52 -21.58
C MET A 84 11.04 30.00 -21.46
N ALA A 85 12.16 29.28 -21.42
CA ALA A 85 12.17 27.84 -21.19
C ALA A 85 11.57 27.47 -19.81
N TYR A 86 11.89 28.23 -18.78
CA TYR A 86 11.33 28.04 -17.43
C TYR A 86 9.80 28.24 -17.41
N VAL A 87 9.29 29.27 -18.09
CA VAL A 87 7.85 29.49 -18.23
C VAL A 87 7.19 28.32 -18.96
N VAL A 88 7.79 27.81 -20.05
CA VAL A 88 7.27 26.62 -20.76
C VAL A 88 7.24 25.40 -19.85
N VAL A 89 8.27 25.16 -19.04
CA VAL A 89 8.32 24.07 -18.06
C VAL A 89 7.23 24.21 -17.00
N LEU A 90 6.99 25.43 -16.49
CA LEU A 90 5.90 25.68 -15.54
C LEU A 90 4.52 25.42 -16.15
N GLN A 91 4.30 25.86 -17.39
CA GLN A 91 3.06 25.57 -18.11
C GLN A 91 2.89 24.06 -18.32
N PHE A 92 3.96 23.36 -18.67
CA PHE A 92 3.94 21.90 -18.79
C PHE A 92 3.62 21.23 -17.45
N HIS A 93 4.17 21.69 -16.33
CA HIS A 93 3.83 21.18 -15.00
C HIS A 93 2.39 21.48 -14.55
N LEU A 94 1.80 22.59 -15.01
CA LEU A 94 0.42 22.97 -14.71
C LEU A 94 -0.60 22.23 -15.58
N PHE A 95 -0.26 21.97 -16.84
CA PHE A 95 -1.15 21.35 -17.83
C PHE A 95 -0.91 19.84 -18.01
N TRP A 96 0.19 19.29 -17.50
CA TRP A 96 0.37 17.84 -17.49
C TRP A 96 -0.65 17.23 -16.52
N PRO A 97 -1.50 16.31 -16.98
CA PRO A 97 -2.45 15.65 -16.09
C PRO A 97 -1.66 14.94 -15.00
N LYS A 98 -1.78 15.43 -13.77
CA LYS A 98 -1.38 14.66 -12.60
C LYS A 98 -2.31 13.47 -12.58
N TYR A 99 -1.83 12.32 -13.04
CA TYR A 99 -2.47 11.05 -12.73
C TYR A 99 -2.39 10.91 -11.21
N GLU A 100 -3.45 11.30 -10.51
CA GLU A 100 -3.62 10.94 -9.12
C GLU A 100 -3.86 9.44 -9.09
N ALA A 101 -2.77 8.69 -8.94
CA ALA A 101 -2.83 7.25 -8.74
C ALA A 101 -3.62 7.03 -7.45
N VAL A 102 -4.83 6.47 -7.57
CA VAL A 102 -5.67 6.10 -6.44
C VAL A 102 -4.91 5.04 -5.63
N PRO A 103 -4.52 5.31 -4.37
CA PRO A 103 -3.77 4.35 -3.57
C PRO A 103 -4.52 3.02 -3.45
N LEU A 104 -3.76 1.93 -3.40
CA LEU A 104 -4.32 0.59 -3.24
C LEU A 104 -5.14 0.50 -1.95
N GLY A 105 -6.29 -0.18 -2.02
CA GLY A 105 -7.25 -0.25 -0.92
C GLY A 105 -8.19 0.97 -0.80
N VAL A 106 -8.00 2.04 -1.57
CA VAL A 106 -9.05 3.06 -1.78
C VAL A 106 -10.10 2.49 -2.71
N ASP A 107 -11.36 2.88 -2.53
CA ASP A 107 -12.40 2.64 -3.52
C ASP A 107 -12.15 3.48 -4.79
N PRO A 108 -11.73 2.87 -5.91
CA PRO A 108 -11.43 3.62 -7.13
C PRO A 108 -12.70 4.16 -7.81
N SER A 109 -13.87 3.73 -7.36
CA SER A 109 -15.16 4.17 -7.90
C SER A 109 -15.68 5.45 -7.22
N GLY A 110 -15.15 5.81 -6.05
CA GLY A 110 -15.53 7.00 -5.29
C GLY A 110 -16.86 6.89 -4.52
N PHE A 111 -17.42 5.68 -4.38
CA PHE A 111 -18.59 5.45 -3.53
C PHE A 111 -18.24 5.69 -2.06
N VAL A 112 -17.15 5.08 -1.60
CA VAL A 112 -16.49 5.45 -0.34
C VAL A 112 -15.52 6.61 -0.63
N PRO A 113 -15.62 7.75 0.09
CA PRO A 113 -14.68 8.85 -0.10
C PRO A 113 -13.22 8.42 0.15
N PRO A 114 -12.26 8.85 -0.68
CA PRO A 114 -10.87 8.39 -0.62
C PRO A 114 -10.14 8.72 0.70
N GLU A 115 -10.57 9.79 1.37
CA GLU A 115 -10.04 10.27 2.66
C GLU A 115 -10.39 9.36 3.85
N ILE A 116 -11.39 8.48 3.71
CA ILE A 116 -11.82 7.61 4.80
C ILE A 116 -10.72 6.61 5.13
N GLY A 117 -10.18 6.71 6.35
CA GLY A 117 -9.06 5.88 6.78
C GLY A 117 -7.68 6.38 6.36
N GLN A 118 -7.58 7.64 5.90
CA GLN A 118 -6.33 8.38 5.71
C GLN A 118 -6.09 9.37 6.87
N PRO A 119 -4.85 9.85 7.09
CA PRO A 119 -3.62 9.34 6.48
C PRO A 119 -3.32 7.92 6.98
N VAL A 120 -2.61 7.15 6.15
CA VAL A 120 -2.01 5.88 6.57
C VAL A 120 -1.08 6.09 7.78
N ARG A 121 -1.08 5.13 8.70
CA ARG A 121 -0.31 5.17 9.95
C ARG A 121 0.39 3.85 10.22
N TRP A 122 1.50 3.92 10.95
CA TRP A 122 2.16 2.72 11.47
C TRP A 122 1.30 2.06 12.54
N MET A 123 1.00 0.77 12.38
CA MET A 123 0.21 -0.05 13.31
C MET A 123 0.88 -1.41 13.53
N LYS A 124 0.68 -2.00 14.71
CA LYS A 124 1.10 -3.37 15.01
C LYS A 124 0.01 -4.37 14.60
N TYR A 125 0.41 -5.56 14.16
CA TYR A 125 -0.54 -6.65 13.82
C TYR A 125 -0.80 -7.64 14.96
N ASP A 126 0.15 -7.79 15.89
CA ASP A 126 0.09 -8.74 17.00
C ASP A 126 0.21 -7.98 18.33
N ASP A 127 -0.71 -7.05 18.55
CA ASP A 127 -0.78 -6.31 19.80
C ASP A 127 -1.82 -7.00 20.70
N GLU A 128 -1.37 -7.66 21.77
CA GLU A 128 -2.28 -8.25 22.77
C GLU A 128 -3.20 -7.20 23.42
N SER A 129 -2.88 -5.90 23.29
CA SER A 129 -3.75 -4.81 23.72
C SER A 129 -4.85 -4.45 22.72
N ASP A 130 -4.85 -5.00 21.50
CA ASP A 130 -5.98 -4.87 20.58
C ASP A 130 -7.20 -5.60 21.18
N PRO A 131 -8.31 -4.88 21.43
CA PRO A 131 -9.52 -5.51 21.96
C PRO A 131 -10.11 -6.59 21.03
N HIS A 132 -9.68 -6.66 19.77
CA HIS A 132 -10.12 -7.67 18.81
C HIS A 132 -9.05 -8.74 18.55
N TYR A 133 -8.05 -8.86 19.42
CA TYR A 133 -7.03 -9.90 19.35
C TYR A 133 -7.60 -11.30 19.66
N PHE A 134 -7.22 -12.31 18.87
CA PHE A 134 -7.56 -13.70 19.17
C PHE A 134 -6.69 -14.21 20.32
N LYS A 135 -7.30 -14.42 21.49
CA LYS A 135 -6.58 -14.95 22.65
C LYS A 135 -6.04 -16.37 22.37
N PRO A 136 -4.86 -16.74 22.89
CA PRO A 136 -4.28 -18.07 22.66
C PRO A 136 -5.15 -19.23 23.14
N ASP A 137 -6.00 -18.97 24.14
CA ASP A 137 -6.88 -19.94 24.80
C ASP A 137 -8.27 -20.05 24.14
N VAL A 138 -8.48 -19.38 23.00
CA VAL A 138 -9.80 -19.25 22.37
C VAL A 138 -10.41 -20.58 21.93
N PHE A 139 -9.58 -21.59 21.66
CA PHE A 139 -10.02 -22.93 21.25
C PHE A 139 -10.19 -23.92 22.41
N ASP A 140 -10.03 -23.51 23.67
CA ASP A 140 -10.17 -24.41 24.83
C ASP A 140 -11.61 -24.90 25.05
N SER A 141 -12.60 -24.11 24.62
CA SER A 141 -14.01 -24.42 24.85
C SER A 141 -14.90 -23.79 23.78
N LEU A 142 -16.07 -24.39 23.58
CA LEU A 142 -17.02 -23.89 22.57
C LEU A 142 -17.53 -22.49 22.92
N ASP A 143 -17.73 -22.20 24.20
CA ASP A 143 -18.18 -20.90 24.67
C ASP A 143 -17.17 -19.79 24.34
N LYS A 144 -15.86 -20.06 24.49
CA LYS A 144 -14.81 -19.11 24.09
C LYS A 144 -14.79 -18.88 22.58
N VAL A 145 -14.92 -19.95 21.78
CA VAL A 145 -15.02 -19.83 20.32
C VAL A 145 -16.23 -19.00 19.91
N GLN A 146 -17.39 -19.25 20.52
CA GLN A 146 -18.63 -18.53 20.22
C GLN A 146 -18.58 -17.06 20.66
N ALA A 147 -17.99 -16.78 21.83
CA ALA A 147 -17.80 -15.43 22.33
C ALA A 147 -16.89 -14.63 21.39
N ALA A 148 -15.71 -15.18 21.05
CA ALA A 148 -14.80 -14.58 20.08
C ALA A 148 -15.48 -14.36 18.73
N ALA A 149 -16.11 -15.40 18.16
CA ALA A 149 -16.81 -15.30 16.88
C ALA A 149 -17.89 -14.20 16.90
N THR A 150 -18.58 -14.01 18.03
CA THR A 150 -19.56 -12.93 18.20
C THR A 150 -18.91 -11.55 18.13
N GLU A 151 -17.78 -11.34 18.81
CA GLU A 151 -17.02 -10.07 18.75
C GLU A 151 -16.52 -9.78 17.32
N PHE A 152 -15.95 -10.77 16.64
CA PHE A 152 -15.52 -10.62 15.24
C PHE A 152 -16.69 -10.35 14.29
N LYS A 153 -17.84 -10.96 14.54
CA LYS A 153 -19.06 -10.69 13.77
C LYS A 153 -19.51 -9.23 13.91
N MET A 154 -19.23 -8.57 15.04
CA MET A 154 -19.50 -7.15 15.20
C MET A 154 -18.58 -6.27 14.34
N MET A 155 -17.32 -6.65 14.13
CA MET A 155 -16.40 -5.87 13.30
C MET A 155 -16.82 -5.78 11.84
N HIS A 156 -17.50 -6.81 11.34
CA HIS A 156 -18.06 -6.80 10.00
C HIS A 156 -19.54 -6.36 9.98
N ASN A 157 -20.19 -6.01 11.10
CA ASN A 157 -21.63 -5.62 11.10
C ASN A 157 -21.90 -4.36 10.25
N ALA A 158 -20.85 -3.70 9.77
CA ALA A 158 -20.90 -2.66 8.76
C ALA A 158 -20.84 -3.16 7.30
N SER A 159 -20.87 -4.47 7.01
CA SER A 159 -20.60 -4.92 5.62
C SER A 159 -21.55 -4.35 4.61
N ASN A 160 -22.81 -4.11 4.96
CA ASN A 160 -23.79 -3.55 4.04
C ASN A 160 -24.15 -2.12 4.43
N VAL A 161 -24.06 -1.22 3.45
CA VAL A 161 -24.42 0.19 3.58
C VAL A 161 -25.50 0.55 2.58
N ARG A 162 -26.41 1.44 2.98
CA ARG A 162 -27.44 2.00 2.09
C ARG A 162 -26.80 2.84 1.00
N ILE A 163 -27.28 2.66 -0.22
CA ILE A 163 -26.80 3.38 -1.41
C ILE A 163 -27.32 4.83 -1.41
N ASN A 164 -28.57 5.05 -0.97
CA ASN A 164 -29.22 6.36 -0.94
C ASN A 164 -29.11 7.13 -2.27
N GLY A 165 -29.29 6.43 -3.40
CA GLY A 165 -29.18 6.99 -4.74
C GLY A 165 -27.74 7.26 -5.24
N LYS A 166 -26.71 7.01 -4.43
CA LYS A 166 -25.31 7.12 -4.84
C LYS A 166 -24.82 5.81 -5.48
N TYR A 167 -25.22 5.57 -6.73
CA TYR A 167 -24.76 4.38 -7.46
C TYR A 167 -23.29 4.48 -7.85
N THR A 168 -22.66 3.32 -8.01
CA THR A 168 -21.26 3.23 -8.40
C THR A 168 -21.04 2.25 -9.54
N THR A 169 -19.78 2.05 -9.90
CA THR A 169 -19.36 1.23 -11.02
C THR A 169 -18.24 0.27 -10.62
N TYR A 170 -18.09 -0.80 -11.36
CA TYR A 170 -16.96 -1.72 -11.27
C TYR A 170 -16.34 -1.93 -12.65
N MET A 171 -15.13 -2.46 -12.69
CA MET A 171 -14.50 -2.92 -13.93
C MET A 171 -14.82 -4.40 -14.13
N ASP A 172 -15.41 -4.76 -15.27
CA ASP A 172 -15.65 -6.15 -15.62
C ASP A 172 -14.38 -6.84 -16.17
N PHE A 173 -14.47 -8.15 -16.44
CA PHE A 173 -13.35 -8.94 -16.94
C PHE A 173 -12.91 -8.62 -18.38
N ASN A 174 -13.64 -7.73 -19.07
CA ASN A 174 -13.28 -7.24 -20.41
C ASN A 174 -12.74 -5.80 -20.35
N ASP A 175 -12.27 -5.37 -19.17
CA ASP A 175 -11.77 -4.01 -18.91
C ASP A 175 -12.78 -2.92 -19.25
N LYS A 176 -14.08 -3.23 -19.12
CA LYS A 176 -15.16 -2.26 -19.32
C LYS A 176 -15.77 -1.84 -18.00
N LYS A 177 -15.92 -0.53 -17.83
CA LYS A 177 -16.62 0.07 -16.69
C LYS A 177 -18.12 -0.20 -16.81
N GLN A 178 -18.68 -0.85 -15.81
CA GLN A 178 -20.10 -1.25 -15.73
C GLN A 178 -20.75 -0.68 -14.47
N PRO A 179 -22.06 -0.41 -14.47
CA PRO A 179 -22.79 -0.06 -13.25
C PRO A 179 -22.74 -1.22 -12.26
N LEU A 180 -22.42 -0.95 -11.00
CA LEU A 180 -22.44 -1.95 -9.94
C LEU A 180 -23.89 -2.22 -9.53
N PRO A 181 -24.41 -3.44 -9.68
CA PRO A 181 -25.77 -3.76 -9.30
C PRO A 181 -26.00 -3.62 -7.78
N ALA A 182 -27.08 -2.96 -7.39
CA ALA A 182 -27.49 -2.85 -6.00
C ALA A 182 -28.08 -4.18 -5.49
N TYR A 183 -27.76 -4.55 -4.25
CA TYR A 183 -28.53 -5.56 -3.54
C TYR A 183 -29.84 -4.93 -3.07
N VAL A 184 -30.97 -5.47 -3.52
CA VAL A 184 -32.30 -4.95 -3.14
C VAL A 184 -32.92 -5.87 -2.09
N THR A 185 -33.17 -5.32 -0.91
CA THR A 185 -33.86 -6.04 0.17
C THR A 185 -35.35 -6.20 -0.13
N ARG A 186 -36.05 -7.10 0.58
CA ARG A 186 -37.52 -7.24 0.49
C ARG A 186 -38.28 -5.94 0.75
N LYS A 187 -37.70 -5.02 1.53
CA LYS A 187 -38.28 -3.71 1.84
C LYS A 187 -37.95 -2.63 0.80
N GLY A 188 -37.29 -2.99 -0.30
CA GLY A 188 -36.88 -2.08 -1.37
C GLY A 188 -35.63 -1.26 -1.06
N SER A 189 -34.99 -1.44 0.10
CA SER A 189 -33.72 -0.76 0.39
C SER A 189 -32.60 -1.32 -0.48
N GLU A 190 -31.86 -0.43 -1.12
CA GLU A 190 -30.72 -0.73 -2.00
C GLU A 190 -29.41 -0.59 -1.23
N LEU A 191 -28.61 -1.66 -1.26
CA LEU A 191 -27.39 -1.79 -0.46
C LEU A 191 -26.19 -2.14 -1.32
N TYR A 192 -25.01 -1.70 -0.88
CA TYR A 192 -23.73 -2.23 -1.33
C TYR A 192 -22.98 -2.86 -0.17
N SER A 193 -22.20 -3.89 -0.49
CA SER A 193 -21.26 -4.47 0.45
C SER A 193 -19.88 -3.83 0.33
N ILE A 194 -19.25 -3.50 1.45
CA ILE A 194 -17.88 -2.97 1.49
C ILE A 194 -16.89 -4.13 1.59
N ARG A 195 -15.90 -4.12 0.69
CA ARG A 195 -14.95 -5.23 0.52
C ARG A 195 -14.17 -5.59 1.79
N ALA A 196 -13.69 -4.61 2.55
CA ALA A 196 -12.92 -4.85 3.78
C ALA A 196 -13.74 -5.58 4.84
N PHE A 197 -15.02 -5.23 5.01
CA PHE A 197 -15.90 -5.91 5.95
C PHE A 197 -16.29 -7.30 5.45
N HIS A 198 -16.42 -7.52 4.14
CA HIS A 198 -16.59 -8.86 3.58
C HIS A 198 -15.37 -9.76 3.85
N GLN A 199 -14.15 -9.23 3.74
CA GLN A 199 -12.93 -9.95 4.12
C GLN A 199 -12.93 -10.32 5.61
N MET A 200 -13.31 -9.40 6.49
CA MET A 200 -13.44 -9.68 7.93
C MET A 200 -14.54 -10.70 8.24
N HIS A 201 -15.65 -10.69 7.49
CA HIS A 201 -16.64 -11.75 7.56
C HIS A 201 -16.01 -13.10 7.24
N CYS A 202 -15.29 -13.23 6.13
CA CYS A 202 -14.62 -14.46 5.77
C CYS A 202 -13.63 -14.96 6.85
N VAL A 203 -12.85 -14.06 7.47
CA VAL A 203 -11.96 -14.41 8.60
C VAL A 203 -12.76 -15.00 9.77
N SER A 204 -13.88 -14.36 10.15
CA SER A 204 -14.73 -14.87 11.25
C SER A 204 -15.33 -16.25 10.96
N ILE A 205 -15.72 -16.52 9.71
CA ILE A 205 -16.28 -17.82 9.29
C ILE A 205 -15.22 -18.91 9.34
N ILE A 206 -14.02 -18.64 8.83
CA ILE A 206 -12.89 -19.58 8.84
C ILE A 206 -12.49 -19.88 10.29
N PHE A 207 -12.38 -18.85 11.12
CA PHE A 207 -12.08 -18.99 12.54
C PHE A 207 -13.12 -19.87 13.26
N GLU A 208 -14.41 -19.59 13.08
CA GLU A 208 -15.47 -20.36 13.71
C GLU A 208 -15.49 -21.81 13.21
N ASP A 209 -15.32 -22.06 11.91
CA ASP A 209 -15.21 -23.41 11.36
C ASP A 209 -14.03 -24.20 11.98
N ILE A 210 -12.85 -23.58 12.10
CA ILE A 210 -11.69 -24.18 12.77
C ILE A 210 -12.00 -24.50 14.23
N GLY A 211 -12.57 -23.55 14.97
CA GLY A 211 -12.86 -23.74 16.40
C GLY A 211 -13.83 -24.88 16.67
N TYR A 212 -14.87 -25.02 15.86
CA TYR A 212 -15.78 -26.17 15.97
C TYR A 212 -15.06 -27.48 15.69
N ARG A 213 -14.23 -27.54 14.63
CA ARG A 213 -13.51 -28.76 14.26
C ARG A 213 -12.45 -29.17 15.30
N VAL A 214 -11.69 -28.23 15.83
CA VAL A 214 -10.68 -28.48 16.88
C VAL A 214 -11.33 -29.09 18.13
N LEU A 215 -12.55 -28.64 18.46
CA LEU A 215 -13.33 -29.16 19.57
C LEU A 215 -14.16 -30.41 19.23
N ASN A 216 -13.87 -31.05 18.09
CA ASN A 216 -14.57 -32.23 17.58
C ASN A 216 -16.10 -32.03 17.47
N LYS A 217 -16.52 -30.81 17.09
CA LYS A 217 -17.90 -30.44 16.80
C LYS A 217 -18.11 -30.30 15.29
N THR A 218 -19.35 -30.50 14.87
CA THR A 218 -19.76 -30.21 13.49
C THR A 218 -19.80 -28.69 13.29
N SER A 219 -19.14 -28.21 12.24
CA SER A 219 -19.19 -26.80 11.88
C SER A 219 -20.62 -26.35 11.55
N LYS A 220 -20.98 -25.14 11.97
CA LYS A 220 -22.23 -24.48 11.59
C LYS A 220 -22.25 -24.00 10.14
N TRP A 221 -21.10 -23.97 9.50
CA TRP A 221 -20.93 -23.44 8.15
C TRP A 221 -20.86 -24.57 7.13
N ALA A 222 -21.69 -24.49 6.10
CA ALA A 222 -21.58 -25.39 4.97
C ALA A 222 -20.19 -25.29 4.34
N THR A 223 -19.58 -26.43 4.01
CA THR A 223 -18.22 -26.49 3.44
C THR A 223 -18.03 -25.58 2.23
N GLY A 224 -19.05 -25.45 1.38
CA GLY A 224 -19.03 -24.54 0.23
C GLY A 224 -18.83 -23.07 0.62
N HIS A 225 -19.43 -22.64 1.74
CA HIS A 225 -19.26 -21.28 2.26
C HIS A 225 -17.87 -21.05 2.83
N VAL A 226 -17.32 -22.03 3.56
CA VAL A 226 -15.96 -21.97 4.11
C VAL A 226 -14.92 -21.87 3.00
N ILE A 227 -15.04 -22.67 1.94
CA ILE A 227 -14.14 -22.62 0.78
C ILE A 227 -14.26 -21.31 0.00
N HIS A 228 -15.48 -20.75 -0.11
CA HIS A 228 -15.67 -19.41 -0.66
C HIS A 228 -14.92 -18.34 0.16
N CYS A 229 -15.03 -18.41 1.49
CA CYS A 229 -14.35 -17.49 2.39
C CYS A 229 -12.82 -17.60 2.26
N LEU A 230 -12.29 -18.83 2.24
CA LEU A 230 -10.87 -19.08 2.09
C LEU A 230 -10.33 -18.52 0.77
N ASN A 231 -11.03 -18.77 -0.35
CA ASN A 231 -10.66 -18.22 -1.64
C ASN A 231 -10.75 -16.69 -1.68
N THR A 232 -11.76 -16.11 -1.03
CA THR A 232 -11.93 -14.66 -0.96
C THR A 232 -10.77 -13.97 -0.23
N VAL A 233 -10.37 -14.49 0.94
CA VAL A 233 -9.23 -13.95 1.70
C VAL A 233 -7.92 -14.15 0.94
N ARG A 234 -7.70 -15.34 0.35
CA ARG A 234 -6.53 -15.59 -0.50
C ARG A 234 -6.46 -14.60 -1.65
N SER A 235 -7.54 -14.43 -2.41
CA SER A 235 -7.58 -13.49 -3.54
C SER A 235 -7.42 -12.04 -3.11
N ALA A 236 -7.92 -11.65 -1.92
CA ALA A 236 -7.67 -10.34 -1.35
C ALA A 236 -6.18 -10.08 -1.10
N ILE A 237 -5.48 -11.04 -0.50
CA ILE A 237 -4.03 -10.96 -0.25
C ILE A 237 -3.27 -10.83 -1.57
N THR A 238 -3.59 -11.66 -2.57
CA THR A 238 -2.94 -11.59 -3.90
C THR A 238 -3.24 -10.26 -4.60
N CYS A 239 -4.44 -9.71 -4.45
CA CYS A 239 -4.83 -8.44 -5.07
C CYS A 239 -4.17 -7.23 -4.39
N LEU A 240 -4.05 -7.26 -3.06
CA LEU A 240 -3.44 -6.17 -2.29
C LEU A 240 -1.91 -6.22 -2.32
N ALA A 241 -1.32 -7.41 -2.54
CA ALA A 241 0.10 -7.62 -2.80
C ALA A 241 1.02 -6.78 -1.91
N ASP A 242 0.84 -6.85 -0.59
CA ASP A 242 1.69 -6.14 0.36
C ASP A 242 3.14 -6.60 0.20
N ALA A 243 4.00 -5.69 -0.24
CA ALA A 243 5.40 -5.93 -0.53
C ALA A 243 6.33 -5.65 0.68
N THR A 244 5.77 -5.36 1.85
CA THR A 244 6.54 -5.07 3.06
C THR A 244 7.33 -6.32 3.49
N PRO A 245 8.68 -6.24 3.61
CA PRO A 245 9.47 -7.37 4.08
C PRO A 245 9.19 -7.71 5.56
N ILE A 246 9.07 -9.00 5.86
CA ILE A 246 8.88 -9.53 7.23
C ILE A 246 10.04 -10.44 7.63
N SER A 247 10.33 -10.50 8.93
CA SER A 247 11.40 -11.30 9.52
C SER A 247 11.10 -11.65 10.97
N TYR A 248 12.03 -12.34 11.63
CA TYR A 248 12.01 -12.58 13.07
C TYR A 248 12.82 -11.48 13.78
N VAL A 249 12.15 -10.43 14.23
CA VAL A 249 12.81 -9.26 14.88
C VAL A 249 13.65 -9.69 16.09
N ASN A 250 13.16 -10.65 16.87
CA ASN A 250 13.82 -11.16 18.08
C ASN A 250 14.71 -12.39 17.82
N GLY A 251 14.97 -12.73 16.56
CA GLY A 251 15.78 -13.87 16.14
C GLY A 251 14.95 -15.09 15.71
N MET A 252 15.51 -15.89 14.80
CA MET A 252 14.84 -17.06 14.22
C MET A 252 14.39 -18.05 15.32
N GLY A 253 13.09 -18.38 15.30
CA GLY A 253 12.47 -19.27 16.28
C GLY A 253 12.08 -18.60 17.60
N VAL A 254 12.20 -17.28 17.71
CA VAL A 254 11.65 -16.47 18.82
C VAL A 254 10.45 -15.71 18.30
N GLY A 255 9.25 -16.20 18.63
CA GLY A 255 7.98 -15.70 18.09
C GLY A 255 7.70 -16.17 16.66
N HIS A 256 6.73 -15.54 16.02
CA HIS A 256 6.38 -15.74 14.63
C HIS A 256 7.06 -14.69 13.74
N THR A 257 7.16 -15.00 12.44
CA THR A 257 7.62 -14.02 11.46
C THR A 257 6.64 -12.87 11.42
N THR A 258 7.13 -11.63 11.48
CA THR A 258 6.38 -10.37 11.60
C THR A 258 6.14 -9.85 13.01
N ASP A 259 6.35 -10.65 14.06
CA ASP A 259 6.15 -10.19 15.44
C ASP A 259 7.03 -8.96 15.70
N ASP A 260 6.48 -7.99 16.46
CA ASP A 260 7.08 -6.68 16.73
C ASP A 260 7.38 -5.80 15.49
N GLN A 261 6.94 -6.19 14.29
CA GLN A 261 6.99 -5.32 13.12
C GLN A 261 5.71 -4.51 12.97
N GLN A 262 5.86 -3.22 12.66
CA GLN A 262 4.74 -2.36 12.31
C GLN A 262 4.50 -2.38 10.81
N SER A 263 3.26 -2.17 10.42
CA SER A 263 2.83 -2.02 9.03
C SER A 263 2.17 -0.67 8.82
N HIS A 264 2.28 -0.17 7.59
CA HIS A 264 1.79 1.14 7.21
C HIS A 264 0.38 1.03 6.62
N CYS A 265 -0.62 1.24 7.46
CA CYS A 265 -1.98 0.80 7.22
C CYS A 265 -2.97 1.96 7.21
N ARG A 266 -4.08 1.79 6.47
CA ARG A 266 -5.26 2.64 6.58
C ARG A 266 -6.02 2.36 7.86
N ASP A 267 -6.77 3.34 8.34
CA ASP A 267 -7.63 3.15 9.49
C ASP A 267 -8.92 2.39 9.11
N PHE A 268 -8.97 1.11 9.46
CA PHE A 268 -10.14 0.25 9.30
C PHE A 268 -11.34 0.74 10.12
N PHE A 269 -11.11 1.28 11.31
CA PHE A 269 -12.18 1.74 12.19
C PHE A 269 -12.79 3.05 11.69
N ALA A 270 -12.00 3.93 11.07
CA ALA A 270 -12.55 5.10 10.37
C ALA A 270 -13.50 4.70 9.24
N LEU A 271 -13.17 3.64 8.48
CA LEU A 271 -14.09 3.07 7.48
C LEU A 271 -15.34 2.48 8.13
N ARG A 272 -15.20 1.82 9.28
CA ARG A 272 -16.31 1.26 10.06
C ARG A 272 -17.25 2.36 10.56
N GLU A 273 -16.72 3.44 11.11
CA GLU A 273 -17.48 4.61 11.54
C GLU A 273 -18.23 5.24 10.37
N TRP A 274 -17.55 5.41 9.22
CA TRP A 274 -18.20 5.91 8.01
C TRP A 274 -19.38 5.04 7.60
N ALA A 275 -19.26 3.72 7.66
CA ALA A 275 -20.34 2.80 7.30
C ALA A 275 -21.48 2.73 8.34
N HIS A 276 -21.20 3.01 9.60
CA HIS A 276 -22.18 3.02 10.70
C HIS A 276 -22.94 4.34 10.88
N ASP A 277 -22.61 5.37 10.10
CA ASP A 277 -23.40 6.60 10.05
C ASP A 277 -24.88 6.28 9.81
N PRO A 278 -25.83 6.84 10.60
CA PRO A 278 -27.26 6.55 10.49
C PRO A 278 -27.84 6.67 9.09
N VAL A 279 -27.27 7.51 8.22
CA VAL A 279 -27.74 7.63 6.83
C VAL A 279 -27.42 6.37 6.01
N ARG A 280 -26.32 5.68 6.32
CA ARG A 280 -25.82 4.48 5.60
C ARG A 280 -26.09 3.19 6.35
N ALA A 281 -26.19 3.23 7.67
CA ALA A 281 -26.25 2.04 8.51
C ALA A 281 -27.45 1.14 8.17
N VAL A 282 -27.18 -0.16 8.19
CA VAL A 282 -28.17 -1.21 8.09
C VAL A 282 -27.94 -2.14 9.28
N GLN A 283 -29.01 -2.46 10.01
CA GLN A 283 -28.95 -3.55 10.97
C GLN A 283 -29.13 -4.86 10.20
N TRP A 284 -28.06 -5.64 10.11
CA TRP A 284 -28.10 -6.96 9.51
C TRP A 284 -27.28 -7.90 10.39
N VAL A 285 -27.78 -9.12 10.59
CA VAL A 285 -27.09 -10.11 11.42
C VAL A 285 -26.66 -11.23 10.50
N ASN A 286 -25.36 -11.54 10.51
CA ASN A 286 -24.88 -12.77 9.91
C ASN A 286 -25.25 -13.92 10.84
N VAL A 287 -26.33 -14.60 10.48
CA VAL A 287 -26.83 -15.77 11.19
C VAL A 287 -26.28 -16.99 10.47
N ALA A 288 -25.63 -17.91 11.20
CA ALA A 288 -25.27 -19.18 10.60
C ALA A 288 -26.57 -19.96 10.30
N PRO A 289 -26.62 -20.81 9.27
CA PRO A 289 -27.85 -21.51 8.87
C PRO A 289 -28.58 -22.24 10.02
N ASP A 290 -27.84 -22.79 10.99
CA ASP A 290 -28.43 -23.48 12.14
C ASP A 290 -28.94 -22.51 13.24
N ASP A 291 -28.38 -21.31 13.34
CA ASP A 291 -28.84 -20.26 14.27
C ASP A 291 -30.17 -19.62 13.83
N GLU A 292 -30.68 -19.97 12.64
CA GLU A 292 -32.01 -19.57 12.17
C GLU A 292 -33.13 -20.40 12.83
N LYS A 293 -32.83 -21.61 13.34
CA LYS A 293 -33.80 -22.51 13.98
C LYS A 293 -34.03 -22.22 15.47
N ASP A 294 -33.10 -21.53 16.12
CA ASP A 294 -33.15 -21.26 17.56
C ASP A 294 -33.72 -19.87 17.90
N ARG A 295 -34.26 -19.14 16.91
CA ARG A 295 -35.03 -17.91 17.14
C ARG A 295 -36.47 -18.27 17.49
N ILE A 296 -36.71 -18.45 18.80
CA ILE A 296 -38.06 -18.51 19.41
C ILE A 296 -38.73 -17.14 19.32
#